data_AF-A0A674HVP2-F1
#
_entry.id   AF-A0A674HVP2-F1
#
_cell.length_a   1.000
_cell.length_b   1.000
_cell.length_c   1.000
_cell.angle_alpha   90.00
_cell.angle_beta   90.00
_cell.angle_gamma   90.00
#
_symmetry.space_group_name_H-M   'P 1'
#
loop_
_entity.id
_entity.type
_entity.pdbx_description
1 polymer ?
#
loop_
_entity_poly.entity_id
_entity_poly.type
_entity_poly.pdbx_seq_one_letter_code
_entity_poly.pdbx_strand_id
1 'polypeptide(L)'
;MAAALLGRALAALPSARHILRCSTTYSVEKWFSKQINSDNPPKRPLTAYFRFVKDQQPIFRKQNPDVSVLEIVKKIAYAWKELPVSEKQTYEAAAKVERQAYKEELAKYKAQLSPAQILALKEERRQKRAKRKATRKKRELTVLGKPKRPRTGFNIFMSEHFQEAKGISVQAKMKNLFEEWQDLSSSQKQTYLQLAEDDKVRYENEMKSWEEQMVDVGREDLIRYKNRLKKSGVATQKKTIKKVVSKKRVKTIKKIQRTKDSSSPEVMAKLKTKSSEE
;
A
#
# COMPACT_ATOMS: atom_id res chain seq x y z
N MET A 1 31.26 -55.68 -48.13
CA MET A 1 29.80 -55.92 -48.04
C MET A 1 29.15 -54.71 -47.39
N ALA A 2 28.30 -54.00 -48.16
CA ALA A 2 27.13 -53.18 -47.79
C ALA A 2 27.26 -52.07 -46.72
N ALA A 3 26.54 -50.95 -46.76
CA ALA A 3 25.80 -50.20 -47.77
C ALA A 3 25.54 -48.81 -47.17
N ALA A 4 25.49 -47.77 -48.00
CA ALA A 4 25.16 -46.39 -47.64
C ALA A 4 23.71 -46.25 -47.17
N LEU A 5 23.41 -45.38 -46.20
CA LEU A 5 22.12 -44.67 -46.14
C LEU A 5 22.26 -43.25 -45.57
N LEU A 6 21.69 -42.35 -46.36
CA LEU A 6 21.57 -40.90 -46.23
C LEU A 6 20.64 -40.48 -45.10
N GLY A 7 20.95 -39.32 -44.50
CA GLY A 7 19.99 -38.24 -44.29
C GLY A 7 18.95 -38.39 -43.18
N ARG A 8 19.03 -37.50 -42.18
CA ARG A 8 17.98 -36.52 -41.86
C ARG A 8 18.40 -35.66 -40.67
N ALA A 9 18.78 -34.43 -40.96
CA ALA A 9 18.75 -33.35 -39.99
C ALA A 9 17.27 -33.04 -39.69
N LEU A 10 16.82 -33.31 -38.46
CA LEU A 10 15.58 -32.76 -37.94
C LEU A 10 15.95 -31.69 -36.91
N ALA A 11 15.73 -30.45 -37.32
CA ALA A 11 15.69 -29.30 -36.43
C ALA A 11 14.58 -29.50 -35.40
N ALA A 12 14.94 -29.81 -34.16
CA ALA A 12 14.02 -29.75 -33.04
C ALA A 12 13.87 -28.28 -32.63
N LEU A 13 12.87 -27.61 -33.22
CA LEU A 13 12.40 -26.32 -32.74
C LEU A 13 11.91 -26.45 -31.28
N PRO A 14 12.22 -25.47 -30.42
CA PRO A 14 11.78 -25.49 -29.04
C PRO A 14 10.25 -25.40 -28.98
N SER A 15 9.64 -26.36 -28.30
CA SER A 15 8.23 -26.37 -27.92
C SER A 15 7.88 -25.06 -27.21
N ALA A 16 7.31 -24.12 -27.97
CA ALA A 16 6.67 -22.94 -27.44
C ALA A 16 5.48 -23.40 -26.61
N ARG A 17 5.68 -23.53 -25.30
CA ARG A 17 4.61 -23.73 -24.33
C ARG A 17 3.65 -22.56 -24.51
N HIS A 18 2.50 -22.85 -25.11
CA HIS A 18 1.36 -21.95 -25.15
C HIS A 18 1.10 -21.46 -23.73
N ILE A 19 1.36 -20.17 -23.50
CA ILE A 19 0.79 -19.45 -22.38
C ILE A 19 -0.71 -19.49 -22.63
N LEU A 20 -1.39 -20.49 -22.07
CA LEU A 20 -2.83 -20.46 -21.86
C LEU A 20 -3.09 -19.31 -20.89
N ARG A 21 -3.16 -18.09 -21.43
CA ARG A 21 -3.84 -16.97 -20.78
C ARG A 21 -5.25 -17.46 -20.57
N CYS A 22 -5.53 -17.90 -19.35
CA CYS A 22 -6.88 -18.11 -18.88
C CYS A 22 -7.60 -16.76 -18.98
N SER A 23 -8.24 -16.51 -20.12
CA SER A 23 -9.17 -15.41 -20.30
C SER A 23 -10.41 -15.78 -19.52
N THR A 24 -10.36 -15.64 -18.21
CA THR A 24 -11.58 -15.48 -17.42
C THR A 24 -12.18 -14.18 -17.90
N THR A 25 -13.04 -14.27 -18.91
CA THR A 25 -13.98 -13.21 -19.26
C THR A 25 -14.86 -13.06 -18.03
N TYR A 26 -14.44 -12.18 -17.11
CA TYR A 26 -15.31 -11.71 -16.06
C TYR A 26 -16.53 -11.10 -16.77
N SER A 27 -17.64 -11.84 -16.82
CA SER A 27 -18.89 -11.32 -17.33
C SER A 27 -19.26 -10.14 -16.43
N VAL A 28 -19.23 -8.94 -17.01
CA VAL A 28 -19.59 -7.69 -16.34
C VAL A 28 -21.07 -7.71 -15.94
N GLU A 29 -21.87 -8.62 -16.52
CA GLU A 29 -23.25 -8.87 -16.09
C GLU A 29 -23.31 -9.14 -14.59
N LYS A 30 -22.35 -9.89 -14.03
CA LYS A 30 -22.29 -10.22 -12.59
C LYS A 30 -22.04 -9.00 -11.69
N TRP A 31 -21.51 -7.91 -12.25
CA TRP A 31 -21.34 -6.64 -11.53
C TRP A 31 -22.65 -5.86 -11.40
N PHE A 32 -23.58 -6.08 -12.34
CA PHE A 32 -24.88 -5.40 -12.41
C PHE A 32 -26.08 -6.30 -12.04
N SER A 33 -25.87 -7.60 -11.81
CA SER A 33 -26.96 -8.53 -11.47
C SER A 33 -27.62 -8.19 -10.13
N LYS A 34 -28.92 -7.86 -10.20
CA LYS A 34 -29.87 -7.80 -9.09
C LYS A 34 -30.09 -9.22 -8.55
N GLN A 35 -29.17 -9.76 -7.74
CA GLN A 35 -29.55 -10.77 -6.76
C GLN A 35 -30.18 -10.03 -5.58
N ILE A 36 -31.52 -10.10 -5.54
CA ILE A 36 -32.40 -9.62 -4.49
C ILE A 36 -32.69 -10.85 -3.63
N ASN A 37 -31.86 -11.10 -2.62
CA ASN A 37 -32.33 -11.90 -1.49
C ASN A 37 -33.10 -10.90 -0.62
N SER A 38 -34.32 -11.23 -0.20
CA SER A 38 -35.22 -10.39 0.59
C SER A 38 -34.58 -9.84 1.87
N ASP A 39 -33.55 -10.51 2.38
CA ASP A 39 -32.90 -10.18 3.65
C ASP A 39 -31.76 -9.15 3.50
N ASN A 40 -31.29 -8.93 2.27
CA ASN A 40 -30.21 -8.00 2.00
C ASN A 40 -30.73 -6.55 1.89
N PRO A 41 -29.96 -5.56 2.38
CA PRO A 41 -30.35 -4.17 2.25
C PRO A 41 -30.54 -3.79 0.77
N PRO A 42 -31.62 -3.05 0.43
CA PRO A 42 -31.88 -2.60 -0.93
C PRO A 42 -30.62 -1.94 -1.53
N LYS A 43 -30.29 -2.34 -2.76
CA LYS A 43 -29.14 -1.80 -3.49
C LYS A 43 -29.51 -0.47 -4.14
N ARG A 44 -28.55 0.46 -4.17
CA ARG A 44 -28.75 1.76 -4.83
C ARG A 44 -29.02 1.54 -6.33
N PRO A 45 -29.99 2.25 -6.93
CA PRO A 45 -30.26 2.15 -8.35
C PRO A 45 -29.16 2.80 -9.18
N LEU A 46 -29.13 2.47 -10.47
CA LEU A 46 -28.14 3.02 -11.40
C LEU A 46 -28.43 4.50 -11.68
N THR A 47 -27.38 5.30 -11.79
CA THR A 47 -27.49 6.68 -12.29
C THR A 47 -27.73 6.67 -13.80
N ALA A 48 -28.20 7.78 -14.37
CA ALA A 48 -28.44 7.94 -15.81
C ALA A 48 -27.27 7.41 -16.68
N TYR A 49 -26.05 7.86 -16.38
CA TYR A 49 -24.85 7.37 -17.08
C TYR A 49 -24.65 5.85 -16.96
N PHE A 50 -24.75 5.25 -15.76
CA PHE A 50 -24.56 3.80 -15.61
C PHE A 50 -25.68 2.97 -16.22
N ARG A 51 -26.88 3.54 -16.41
CA ARG A 51 -27.93 2.91 -17.23
C ARG A 51 -27.51 2.88 -18.69
N PHE A 52 -27.08 4.02 -19.23
CA PHE A 52 -26.53 4.07 -20.58
C PHE A 52 -25.36 3.11 -20.77
N VAL A 53 -24.43 3.03 -19.81
CA VAL A 53 -23.33 2.04 -19.85
C VAL A 53 -23.87 0.61 -19.87
N LYS A 54 -24.89 0.29 -19.06
CA LYS A 54 -25.51 -1.04 -19.03
C LYS A 54 -26.11 -1.41 -20.38
N ASP A 55 -26.74 -0.45 -21.06
CA ASP A 55 -27.40 -0.69 -22.35
C ASP A 55 -26.40 -0.76 -23.51
N GLN A 56 -25.38 0.11 -23.51
CA GLN A 56 -24.40 0.22 -24.58
C GLN A 56 -23.26 -0.81 -24.50
N GLN A 57 -22.84 -1.21 -23.30
CA GLN A 57 -21.74 -2.16 -23.11
C GLN A 57 -21.89 -3.47 -23.90
N PRO A 58 -23.05 -4.17 -23.92
CA PRO A 58 -23.19 -5.37 -24.73
C PRO A 58 -23.09 -5.10 -26.24
N ILE A 59 -23.58 -3.94 -26.71
CA ILE A 59 -23.51 -3.56 -28.13
C ILE A 59 -22.05 -3.35 -28.53
N PHE A 60 -21.31 -2.53 -27.78
CA PHE A 60 -19.90 -2.28 -28.05
C PHE A 60 -19.05 -3.56 -27.95
N ARG A 61 -19.37 -4.46 -27.01
CA ARG A 61 -18.67 -5.74 -26.88
C ARG A 61 -18.92 -6.66 -28.07
N LYS A 62 -20.15 -6.72 -28.59
CA LYS A 62 -20.48 -7.49 -29.80
C LYS A 62 -19.77 -6.93 -31.04
N GLN A 63 -19.69 -5.61 -31.16
CA GLN A 63 -19.01 -4.94 -32.27
C GLN A 63 -17.48 -5.00 -32.18
N ASN A 64 -16.93 -5.12 -30.97
CA ASN A 64 -15.49 -5.10 -30.71
C ASN A 64 -15.09 -6.25 -29.78
N PRO A 65 -15.18 -7.53 -30.23
CA PRO A 65 -14.94 -8.69 -29.36
C PRO A 65 -13.49 -8.77 -28.85
N ASP A 66 -12.53 -8.27 -29.63
CA ASP A 66 -11.09 -8.32 -29.30
C ASP A 66 -10.60 -7.12 -28.47
N VAL A 67 -11.43 -6.09 -28.32
CA VAL A 67 -11.06 -4.87 -27.61
C VAL A 67 -11.21 -5.04 -26.11
N SER A 68 -10.26 -4.49 -25.35
CA SER A 68 -10.28 -4.57 -23.90
C SER A 68 -11.54 -3.91 -23.31
N VAL A 69 -12.10 -4.50 -22.25
CA VAL A 69 -13.29 -3.95 -21.57
C VAL A 69 -13.06 -2.50 -21.11
N LEU A 70 -11.82 -2.16 -20.73
CA LEU A 70 -11.46 -0.80 -20.32
C LEU A 70 -11.55 0.20 -21.47
N GLU A 71 -11.12 -0.18 -22.67
CA GLU A 71 -11.27 0.65 -23.87
C GLU A 71 -12.73 0.78 -24.30
N ILE A 72 -13.52 -0.29 -24.21
CA ILE A 72 -14.96 -0.23 -24.44
C ILE A 72 -15.63 0.76 -23.49
N VAL A 73 -15.34 0.69 -22.19
CA VAL A 73 -15.90 1.62 -21.20
C VAL A 73 -15.46 3.07 -21.48
N LYS A 74 -14.21 3.29 -21.94
CA LYS A 74 -13.75 4.62 -22.38
C LYS A 74 -14.57 5.12 -23.58
N LYS A 75 -14.77 4.30 -24.61
CA LYS A 75 -15.59 4.64 -25.80
C LYS A 75 -17.01 5.02 -25.40
N ILE A 76 -17.65 4.24 -24.51
CA ILE A 76 -18.99 4.54 -23.99
C ILE A 76 -19.01 5.86 -23.20
N ALA A 77 -17.96 6.14 -22.42
CA ALA A 77 -17.86 7.41 -21.70
C ALA A 77 -17.80 8.62 -22.65
N TYR A 78 -17.13 8.49 -23.80
CA TYR A 78 -17.14 9.51 -24.85
C TYR A 78 -18.52 9.63 -25.51
N ALA A 79 -19.14 8.51 -25.90
CA ALA A 79 -20.48 8.50 -26.47
C ALA A 79 -21.52 9.16 -25.55
N TRP A 80 -21.44 8.93 -24.23
CA TRP A 80 -22.29 9.63 -23.27
C TRP A 80 -22.06 11.15 -23.26
N LYS A 81 -20.82 11.62 -23.41
CA LYS A 81 -20.56 13.07 -23.46
C LYS A 81 -21.18 13.71 -24.70
N GLU A 82 -21.08 13.04 -25.85
CA GLU A 82 -21.62 13.50 -27.13
C GLU A 82 -23.15 13.32 -27.26
N LEU A 83 -23.74 12.47 -26.42
CA LEU A 83 -25.18 12.18 -26.46
C LEU A 83 -26.02 13.47 -26.38
N PRO A 84 -27.03 13.65 -27.25
CA PRO A 84 -27.93 14.80 -27.19
C PRO A 84 -28.60 14.96 -25.83
N VAL A 85 -28.92 16.21 -25.46
CA VAL A 85 -29.55 16.50 -24.17
C VAL A 85 -30.92 15.83 -24.04
N SER A 86 -31.69 15.74 -25.14
CA SER A 86 -32.98 15.05 -25.18
C SER A 86 -32.86 13.58 -24.78
N GLU A 87 -31.90 12.85 -25.35
CA GLU A 87 -31.66 11.45 -25.03
C GLU A 87 -31.12 11.27 -23.61
N LYS A 88 -30.19 12.14 -23.16
CA LYS A 88 -29.72 12.14 -21.76
C LYS A 88 -30.86 12.30 -20.77
N GLN A 89 -31.83 13.18 -21.06
CA GLN A 89 -32.98 13.44 -20.19
C GLN A 89 -33.84 12.19 -19.98
N THR A 90 -33.98 11.31 -20.97
CA THR A 90 -34.72 10.06 -20.81
C THR A 90 -34.09 9.17 -19.72
N TYR A 91 -32.77 9.02 -19.76
CA TYR A 91 -32.01 8.28 -18.75
C TYR A 91 -32.04 8.94 -17.38
N GLU A 92 -32.02 10.27 -17.32
CA GLU A 92 -32.15 11.02 -16.08
C GLU A 92 -33.53 10.89 -15.44
N ALA A 93 -34.60 10.98 -16.23
CA ALA A 93 -35.97 10.78 -15.78
C ALA A 93 -36.14 9.37 -15.20
N ALA A 94 -35.70 8.34 -15.93
CA ALA A 94 -35.72 6.96 -15.45
C ALA A 94 -34.90 6.79 -14.16
N ALA A 95 -33.70 7.40 -14.06
CA ALA A 95 -32.88 7.34 -12.86
C ALA A 95 -33.51 8.06 -11.66
N LYS A 96 -34.26 9.15 -11.89
CA LYS A 96 -35.01 9.86 -10.83
C LYS A 96 -36.13 8.98 -10.28
N VAL A 97 -36.91 8.33 -11.14
CA VAL A 97 -37.99 7.41 -10.75
C VAL A 97 -37.45 6.26 -9.90
N GLU A 98 -36.42 5.54 -10.36
CA GLU A 98 -35.83 4.45 -9.58
C GLU A 98 -35.21 4.92 -8.26
N ARG A 99 -34.62 6.12 -8.24
CA ARG A 99 -34.10 6.70 -6.99
C ARG A 99 -35.20 6.94 -5.98
N GLN A 100 -36.38 7.36 -6.42
CA GLN A 100 -37.52 7.58 -5.54
C GLN A 100 -38.06 6.25 -5.01
N ALA A 101 -38.29 5.27 -5.89
CA ALA A 101 -38.70 3.92 -5.50
C ALA A 101 -37.70 3.29 -4.50
N TYR A 102 -36.40 3.46 -4.72
CA TYR A 102 -35.35 3.00 -3.81
C TYR A 102 -35.44 3.63 -2.42
N LYS A 103 -35.76 4.92 -2.31
CA LYS A 103 -35.90 5.59 -1.02
C LYS A 103 -37.05 4.99 -0.22
N GLU A 104 -38.18 4.74 -0.87
CA GLU A 104 -39.36 4.13 -0.27
C GLU A 104 -39.08 2.69 0.15
N GLU A 105 -38.45 1.89 -0.71
CA GLU A 105 -38.04 0.51 -0.41
C GLU A 105 -37.04 0.46 0.76
N LEU A 106 -36.05 1.37 0.78
CA LEU A 106 -35.09 1.47 1.86
C LEU A 106 -35.74 1.90 3.19
N ALA A 107 -36.75 2.78 3.14
CA ALA A 107 -37.49 3.19 4.33
C ALA A 107 -38.29 2.00 4.90
N LYS A 108 -39.00 1.26 4.04
CA LYS A 108 -39.71 0.02 4.42
C LYS A 108 -38.76 -1.01 5.02
N TYR A 109 -37.64 -1.27 4.34
CA TYR A 109 -36.61 -2.20 4.82
C TYR A 109 -36.09 -1.81 6.21
N LYS A 110 -35.76 -0.53 6.41
CA LYS A 110 -35.26 -0.06 7.72
C LYS A 110 -36.30 -0.16 8.82
N ALA A 111 -37.57 0.06 8.52
CA ALA A 111 -38.66 -0.05 9.49
C ALA A 111 -38.90 -1.51 9.92
N GLN A 112 -38.59 -2.48 9.08
CA GLN A 112 -38.73 -3.92 9.38
C GLN A 112 -37.58 -4.50 10.22
N LEU A 113 -36.48 -3.76 10.40
CA LEU A 113 -35.30 -4.29 11.08
C LEU A 113 -35.42 -4.25 12.61
N SER A 114 -35.08 -5.36 13.25
CA SER A 114 -34.88 -5.42 14.70
C SER A 114 -33.62 -4.63 15.13
N PRO A 115 -33.58 -4.04 16.35
CA PRO A 115 -32.39 -3.41 16.90
C PRO A 115 -31.12 -4.29 16.82
N ALA A 116 -31.26 -5.60 17.03
CA ALA A 116 -30.15 -6.56 16.92
C ALA A 116 -29.61 -6.65 15.48
N GLN A 117 -30.51 -6.70 14.49
CA GLN A 117 -30.14 -6.71 13.07
C GLN A 117 -29.47 -5.39 12.64
N ILE A 118 -29.94 -4.25 13.16
CA ILE A 118 -29.32 -2.94 12.91
C ILE A 118 -27.87 -2.91 13.42
N LEU A 119 -27.62 -3.42 14.63
CA LEU A 119 -26.27 -3.50 15.19
C LEU A 119 -25.38 -4.45 14.38
N ALA A 120 -25.88 -5.62 14.00
CA ALA A 120 -25.15 -6.56 13.16
C ALA A 120 -24.75 -5.95 11.81
N LEU A 121 -25.67 -5.27 11.12
CA LEU A 121 -25.40 -4.56 9.86
C LEU A 121 -24.39 -3.42 10.04
N LYS A 122 -24.44 -2.70 11.17
CA LYS A 122 -23.46 -1.65 11.50
C LYS A 122 -22.07 -2.24 11.70
N GLU A 123 -21.98 -3.38 12.38
CA GLU A 123 -20.73 -4.10 12.62
C GLU A 123 -20.13 -4.66 11.33
N GLU A 124 -20.94 -5.33 10.50
CA GLU A 124 -20.51 -5.84 9.19
C GLU A 124 -19.96 -4.70 8.31
N ARG A 125 -20.65 -3.55 8.28
CA ARG A 125 -20.18 -2.34 7.57
C ARG A 125 -18.85 -1.84 8.12
N ARG A 126 -18.66 -1.85 9.45
CA ARG A 126 -17.39 -1.47 10.11
C ARG A 126 -16.27 -2.41 9.70
N GLN A 127 -16.48 -3.73 9.77
CA GLN A 127 -15.51 -4.74 9.39
C GLN A 127 -15.13 -4.65 7.91
N LYS A 128 -16.13 -4.48 7.02
CA LYS A 128 -15.89 -4.31 5.58
C LYS A 128 -15.07 -3.05 5.26
N ARG A 129 -15.33 -1.93 5.96
CA ARG A 129 -14.52 -0.70 5.85
C ARG A 129 -13.11 -0.91 6.38
N ALA A 130 -12.95 -1.55 7.53
CA ALA A 130 -11.65 -1.87 8.12
C ALA A 130 -10.82 -2.77 7.19
N LYS A 131 -11.41 -3.84 6.64
CA LYS A 131 -10.78 -4.71 5.65
C LYS A 131 -10.32 -3.95 4.41
N ARG A 132 -11.18 -3.09 3.83
CA ARG A 132 -10.81 -2.24 2.68
C ARG A 132 -9.65 -1.30 3.00
N LYS A 133 -9.66 -0.66 4.18
CA LYS A 133 -8.57 0.21 4.65
C LYS A 133 -7.27 -0.56 4.83
N ALA A 134 -7.32 -1.74 5.45
CA ALA A 134 -6.16 -2.61 5.63
C ALA A 134 -5.57 -3.07 4.29
N THR A 135 -6.41 -3.51 3.34
CA THR A 135 -5.97 -3.89 2.00
C THR A 135 -5.35 -2.72 1.24
N ARG A 136 -5.95 -1.53 1.29
CA ARG A 136 -5.40 -0.32 0.66
C ARG A 136 -4.03 0.03 1.25
N LYS A 137 -3.91 0.04 2.58
CA LYS A 137 -2.64 0.28 3.27
C LYS A 137 -1.59 -0.77 2.90
N LYS A 138 -1.96 -2.06 2.84
CA LYS A 138 -1.04 -3.13 2.42
C LYS A 138 -0.53 -2.90 0.99
N ARG A 139 -1.42 -2.58 0.04
CA ARG A 139 -1.04 -2.28 -1.35
C ARG A 139 -0.11 -1.09 -1.45
N GLU A 140 -0.42 -0.01 -0.72
CA GLU A 140 0.46 1.18 -0.63
C GLU A 140 1.86 0.81 -0.13
N LEU A 141 1.95 0.03 0.96
CA LEU A 141 3.24 -0.43 1.48
C LEU A 141 3.98 -1.34 0.49
N THR A 142 3.27 -2.16 -0.29
CA THR A 142 3.88 -2.98 -1.35
C THR A 142 4.41 -2.13 -2.50
N VAL A 143 3.67 -1.10 -2.93
CA VAL A 143 4.12 -0.16 -3.96
C VAL A 143 5.34 0.65 -3.49
N LEU A 144 5.39 1.02 -2.21
CA LEU A 144 6.54 1.67 -1.59
C LEU A 144 7.72 0.72 -1.32
N GLY A 145 7.66 -0.54 -1.78
CA GLY A 145 8.76 -1.49 -1.66
C GLY A 145 9.09 -1.86 -0.21
N LYS A 146 8.12 -1.81 0.72
CA LYS A 146 8.39 -2.09 2.13
C LYS A 146 8.97 -3.51 2.31
N PRO A 147 10.13 -3.66 2.99
CA PRO A 147 10.76 -4.95 3.24
C PRO A 147 9.81 -5.98 3.86
N LYS A 148 9.88 -7.23 3.37
CA LYS A 148 9.15 -8.36 3.96
C LYS A 148 9.75 -8.71 5.31
N ARG A 149 8.89 -9.10 6.26
CA ARG A 149 9.29 -9.53 7.61
C ARG A 149 10.30 -10.69 7.53
N PRO A 150 11.18 -10.82 8.54
CA PRO A 150 12.16 -11.88 8.54
C PRO A 150 11.47 -13.24 8.60
N ARG A 151 11.97 -14.20 7.83
CA ARG A 151 11.47 -15.57 7.78
C ARG A 151 11.95 -16.34 9.00
N THR A 152 11.07 -17.18 9.55
CA THR A 152 11.46 -18.14 10.59
C THR A 152 12.12 -19.36 9.96
N GLY A 153 12.87 -20.15 10.73
CA GLY A 153 13.49 -21.38 10.23
C GLY A 153 12.48 -22.32 9.58
N PHE A 154 11.31 -22.47 10.21
CA PHE A 154 10.20 -23.24 9.63
C PHE A 154 9.68 -22.65 8.31
N ASN A 155 9.61 -21.31 8.16
CA ASN A 155 9.21 -20.72 6.88
C ASN A 155 10.21 -21.00 5.76
N ILE A 156 11.50 -21.05 6.08
CA ILE A 156 12.57 -21.37 5.14
C ILE A 156 12.48 -22.85 4.75
N PHE A 157 12.45 -23.75 5.73
CA PHE A 157 12.23 -25.19 5.53
C PHE A 157 10.99 -25.46 4.67
N MET A 158 9.83 -24.88 5.05
CA MET A 158 8.61 -25.02 4.27
C MET A 158 8.80 -24.57 2.83
N SER A 159 9.46 -23.42 2.59
CA SER A 159 9.62 -22.92 1.22
C SER A 159 10.47 -23.83 0.33
N GLU A 160 11.42 -24.56 0.92
CA GLU A 160 12.27 -25.52 0.21
C GLU A 160 11.51 -26.83 -0.07
N HIS A 161 10.75 -27.33 0.91
CA HIS A 161 10.15 -28.66 0.84
C HIS A 161 8.70 -28.64 0.30
N PHE A 162 8.09 -27.47 0.09
CA PHE A 162 6.67 -27.37 -0.28
C PHE A 162 6.31 -28.01 -1.62
N GLN A 163 7.22 -27.98 -2.59
CA GLN A 163 6.95 -28.57 -3.91
C GLN A 163 6.86 -30.09 -3.81
N GLU A 164 7.77 -30.70 -3.07
CA GLU A 164 7.95 -32.15 -2.89
C GLU A 164 7.05 -32.73 -1.80
N ALA A 165 6.46 -31.88 -0.95
CA ALA A 165 5.56 -32.28 0.11
C ALA A 165 4.42 -33.16 -0.41
N LYS A 166 4.17 -34.25 0.32
CA LYS A 166 3.08 -35.20 0.05
C LYS A 166 1.73 -34.52 0.25
N GLY A 167 0.77 -34.83 -0.61
CA GLY A 167 -0.61 -34.35 -0.51
C GLY A 167 -1.08 -33.58 -1.74
N ILE A 168 -2.33 -33.81 -2.12
CA ILE A 168 -2.94 -33.20 -3.31
C ILE A 168 -3.37 -31.75 -3.00
N SER A 169 -3.84 -31.49 -1.79
CA SER A 169 -4.25 -30.16 -1.34
C SER A 169 -3.10 -29.42 -0.64
N VAL A 170 -3.10 -28.09 -0.76
CA VAL A 170 -2.14 -27.21 -0.05
C VAL A 170 -2.22 -27.43 1.46
N GLN A 171 -3.42 -27.65 1.99
CA GLN A 171 -3.63 -27.90 3.41
C GLN A 171 -3.00 -29.22 3.85
N ALA A 172 -3.15 -30.29 3.07
CA ALA A 172 -2.51 -31.58 3.36
C ALA A 172 -0.98 -31.46 3.31
N LYS A 173 -0.44 -30.79 2.29
CA LYS A 173 1.00 -30.51 2.19
C LYS A 173 1.52 -29.74 3.41
N MET A 174 0.83 -28.69 3.83
CA MET A 174 1.22 -27.90 5.01
C MET A 174 1.20 -28.73 6.30
N LYS A 175 0.22 -29.62 6.46
CA LYS A 175 0.14 -30.50 7.63
C LYS A 175 1.32 -31.46 7.66
N ASN A 176 1.61 -32.13 6.54
CA ASN A 176 2.71 -33.07 6.44
C ASN A 176 4.07 -32.38 6.66
N LEU A 177 4.30 -31.20 6.09
CA LEU A 177 5.52 -30.41 6.32
C LEU A 177 5.68 -30.01 7.80
N PHE A 178 4.58 -29.74 8.48
CA PHE A 178 4.64 -29.41 9.90
C PHE A 178 5.07 -30.64 10.73
N GLU A 179 4.55 -31.82 10.41
CA GLU A 179 4.95 -33.09 11.02
C GLU A 179 6.44 -33.39 10.72
N GLU A 180 6.87 -33.29 9.45
CA GLU A 180 8.27 -33.46 9.05
C GLU A 180 9.19 -32.47 9.79
N TRP A 181 8.80 -31.21 9.93
CA TRP A 181 9.55 -30.22 10.71
C TRP A 181 9.64 -30.61 12.19
N GLN A 182 8.59 -31.17 12.78
CA GLN A 182 8.64 -31.62 14.18
C GLN A 182 9.61 -32.79 14.36
N ASP A 183 9.67 -33.69 13.39
CA ASP A 183 10.51 -34.90 13.44
C ASP A 183 11.97 -34.64 13.07
N LEU A 184 12.30 -33.49 12.46
CA LEU A 184 13.69 -33.13 12.15
C LEU A 184 14.59 -33.18 13.41
N SER A 185 15.79 -33.73 13.22
CA SER A 185 16.82 -33.73 14.26
C SER A 185 17.24 -32.31 14.66
N SER A 186 17.81 -32.16 15.86
CA SER A 186 18.29 -30.87 16.36
C SER A 186 19.35 -30.24 15.45
N SER A 187 20.26 -31.04 14.90
CA SER A 187 21.30 -30.57 13.97
C SER A 187 20.72 -30.05 12.66
N GLN A 188 19.75 -30.77 12.07
CA GLN A 188 19.07 -30.32 10.84
C GLN A 188 18.25 -29.04 11.09
N LYS A 189 17.52 -28.97 12.21
CA LYS A 189 16.81 -27.75 12.62
C LYS A 189 17.76 -26.57 12.79
N GLN A 190 18.95 -26.80 13.34
CA GLN A 190 19.94 -25.75 13.59
C GLN A 190 20.35 -25.02 12.31
N THR A 191 20.50 -25.72 11.18
CA THR A 191 20.77 -25.11 9.88
C THR A 191 19.71 -24.06 9.51
N TYR A 192 18.42 -24.42 9.64
CA TYR A 192 17.33 -23.49 9.34
C TYR A 192 17.23 -22.35 10.35
N LEU A 193 17.59 -22.59 11.61
CA LEU A 193 17.65 -21.54 12.63
C LEU A 193 18.75 -20.53 12.33
N GLN A 194 19.90 -20.98 11.84
CA GLN A 194 20.98 -20.09 11.37
C GLN A 194 20.54 -19.26 10.17
N LEU A 195 19.92 -19.89 9.15
CA LEU A 195 19.37 -19.17 8.00
C LEU A 195 18.32 -18.13 8.39
N ALA A 196 17.53 -18.40 9.43
CA ALA A 196 16.56 -17.45 9.97
C ALA A 196 17.24 -16.27 10.68
N GLU A 197 18.39 -16.49 11.33
CA GLU A 197 19.19 -15.40 11.92
C GLU A 197 19.78 -14.50 10.82
N ASP A 198 20.32 -15.09 9.75
CA ASP A 198 20.80 -14.34 8.60
C ASP A 198 19.68 -13.51 7.93
N ASP A 199 18.47 -14.06 7.83
CA ASP A 199 17.31 -13.35 7.29
C ASP A 199 16.84 -12.19 8.19
N LYS A 200 17.09 -12.25 9.51
CA LYS A 200 16.90 -11.10 10.41
C LYS A 200 17.88 -9.97 10.07
N VAL A 201 19.17 -10.30 9.86
CA VAL A 201 20.18 -9.31 9.48
C VAL A 201 19.82 -8.64 8.16
N ARG A 202 19.42 -9.43 7.15
CA ARG A 202 18.87 -8.92 5.87
C ARG A 202 17.73 -7.94 6.11
N TYR A 203 16.72 -8.35 6.87
CA TYR A 203 15.55 -7.51 7.16
C TYR A 203 15.91 -6.20 7.87
N GLU A 204 16.85 -6.23 8.81
CA GLU A 204 17.28 -5.04 9.53
C GLU A 204 17.96 -4.03 8.61
N ASN A 205 18.85 -4.49 7.74
CA ASN A 205 19.55 -3.68 6.76
C ASN A 205 18.59 -3.06 5.73
N GLU A 206 17.69 -3.88 5.17
CA GLU A 206 16.65 -3.41 4.25
C GLU A 206 15.71 -2.41 4.93
N MET A 207 15.28 -2.67 6.16
CA MET A 207 14.38 -1.77 6.90
C MET A 207 15.04 -0.45 7.24
N LYS A 208 16.33 -0.43 7.56
CA LYS A 208 17.07 0.80 7.81
C LYS A 208 17.08 1.68 6.56
N SER A 209 17.51 1.11 5.43
CA SER A 209 17.57 1.80 4.14
C SER A 209 16.18 2.28 3.69
N TRP A 210 15.15 1.45 3.86
CA TRP A 210 13.77 1.81 3.52
C TRP A 210 13.22 2.94 4.41
N GLU A 211 13.49 2.93 5.72
CA GLU A 211 13.05 4.00 6.62
C GLU A 211 13.74 5.34 6.30
N GLU A 212 15.02 5.31 5.91
CA GLU A 212 15.74 6.49 5.41
C GLU A 212 15.09 7.02 4.12
N GLN A 213 14.79 6.16 3.15
CA GLN A 213 14.07 6.56 1.94
C GLN A 213 12.68 7.16 2.25
N MET A 214 11.94 6.62 3.23
CA MET A 214 10.64 7.18 3.62
C MET A 214 10.76 8.56 4.27
N VAL A 215 11.88 8.85 4.96
CA VAL A 215 12.18 10.21 5.44
C VAL A 215 12.35 11.16 4.26
N ASP A 216 13.14 10.77 3.26
CA ASP A 216 13.47 11.63 2.13
C ASP A 216 12.24 11.97 1.28
N VAL A 217 11.30 11.02 1.16
CA VAL A 217 10.00 11.20 0.49
C VAL A 217 8.97 11.94 1.38
N GLY A 218 9.32 12.25 2.64
CA GLY A 218 8.43 12.96 3.58
C GLY A 218 7.33 12.08 4.19
N ARG A 219 7.42 10.76 4.09
CA ARG A 219 6.49 9.75 4.63
C ARG A 219 6.95 9.22 5.99
N GLU A 220 7.30 10.13 6.89
CA GLU A 220 7.75 9.79 8.24
C GLU A 220 6.67 9.07 9.10
N ASP A 221 5.41 9.17 8.68
CA ASP A 221 4.28 8.42 9.27
C ASP A 221 4.48 6.89 9.21
N LEU A 222 5.28 6.42 8.25
CA LEU A 222 5.51 5.00 7.99
C LEU A 222 6.69 4.40 8.76
N ILE A 223 7.50 5.23 9.42
CA ILE A 223 8.67 4.81 10.21
C ILE A 223 8.23 4.16 11.53
N ARG A 224 8.96 3.13 11.97
CA ARG A 224 8.69 2.47 13.26
C ARG A 224 8.78 3.48 14.42
N TYR A 225 7.83 3.38 15.35
CA TYR A 225 7.68 4.32 16.49
C TYR A 225 8.98 4.60 17.24
N LYS A 226 9.76 3.56 17.56
CA LYS A 226 11.05 3.68 18.26
C LYS A 226 12.05 4.60 17.52
N ASN A 227 12.09 4.52 16.19
CA ASN A 227 13.01 5.31 15.38
C ASN A 227 12.51 6.75 15.21
N ARG A 228 11.19 6.96 15.16
CA ARG A 228 10.59 8.30 15.17
C ARG A 228 10.90 9.07 16.46
N LEU A 229 10.85 8.41 17.62
CA LEU A 229 11.21 9.02 18.91
C LEU A 229 12.69 9.40 19.00
N LYS A 230 13.59 8.55 18.50
CA LYS A 230 15.03 8.87 18.45
C LYS A 230 15.28 10.13 17.61
N LYS A 231 14.59 10.29 16.48
CA LYS A 231 14.72 11.47 15.61
C LYS A 231 14.19 12.75 16.28
N SER A 232 13.03 12.69 16.96
CA SER A 232 12.50 13.86 17.69
C SER A 232 13.37 14.25 18.89
N GLY A 233 13.95 13.27 19.59
CA GLY A 233 14.94 13.50 20.65
C GLY A 233 16.19 14.22 20.14
N VAL A 234 16.77 13.76 19.01
CA VAL A 234 17.95 14.38 18.37
C VAL A 234 17.63 15.78 17.85
N ALA A 235 16.44 16.01 17.27
CA ALA A 235 16.01 17.34 16.84
C ALA A 235 15.86 18.31 18.01
N THR A 236 15.36 17.83 19.15
CA THR A 236 15.21 18.62 20.39
C THR A 236 16.57 18.95 21.00
N GLN A 237 17.50 17.99 21.04
CA GLN A 237 18.88 18.21 21.51
C GLN A 237 19.67 19.18 20.60
N LYS A 238 19.52 19.08 19.27
CA LYS A 238 20.14 20.06 18.34
C LYS A 238 19.61 21.48 18.56
N LYS A 239 18.32 21.64 18.87
CA LYS A 239 17.72 22.95 19.20
C LYS A 239 18.23 23.51 20.53
N THR A 240 18.36 22.68 21.57
CA THR A 240 18.89 23.12 22.87
C THR A 240 20.37 23.48 22.79
N ILE A 241 21.20 22.70 22.10
CA ILE A 241 22.62 23.00 21.89
C ILE A 241 22.79 24.33 21.14
N LYS A 242 22.05 24.57 20.05
CA LYS A 242 22.07 25.86 19.33
C LYS A 242 21.71 27.05 20.25
N LYS A 243 20.73 26.87 21.15
CA LYS A 243 20.32 27.90 22.12
C LYS A 243 21.34 28.14 23.24
N VAL A 244 22.07 27.11 23.67
CA VAL A 244 23.15 27.23 24.65
C VAL A 244 24.38 27.89 24.03
N VAL A 245 24.73 27.52 22.81
CA VAL A 245 25.84 28.12 22.04
C VAL A 245 25.56 29.59 21.75
N SER A 246 24.33 29.96 21.36
CA SER A 246 23.98 31.37 21.16
C SER A 246 24.06 32.17 22.46
N LYS A 247 23.56 31.63 23.59
CA LYS A 247 23.69 32.28 24.91
C LYS A 247 25.14 32.45 25.36
N LYS A 248 26.01 31.46 25.13
CA LYS A 248 27.46 31.57 25.43
C LYS A 248 28.11 32.64 24.55
N ARG A 249 27.81 32.67 23.25
CA ARG A 249 28.34 33.69 22.31
C ARG A 249 27.94 35.11 22.72
N VAL A 250 26.68 35.32 23.12
CA VAL A 250 26.21 36.62 23.64
C VAL A 250 26.93 37.02 24.93
N LYS A 251 27.15 36.07 25.86
CA LYS A 251 27.92 36.36 27.10
C LYS A 251 29.37 36.72 26.81
N THR A 252 30.02 36.05 25.86
CA THR A 252 31.41 36.35 25.46
C THR A 252 31.53 37.73 24.81
N ILE A 253 30.62 38.10 23.91
CA ILE A 253 30.58 39.43 23.28
C ILE A 253 30.42 40.53 24.35
N LYS A 254 29.52 40.33 25.31
CA LYS A 254 29.29 41.28 26.41
C LYS A 254 30.49 41.42 27.35
N LYS A 255 31.30 40.36 27.52
CA LYS A 255 32.56 40.39 28.28
C LYS A 255 33.65 41.18 27.54
N ILE A 256 33.76 41.01 26.21
CA ILE A 256 34.73 41.74 25.37
C ILE A 256 34.41 43.23 25.30
N GLN A 257 33.13 43.61 25.26
CA GLN A 257 32.71 45.01 25.30
C GLN A 257 33.09 45.66 26.63
N ARG A 258 32.83 45.00 27.77
CA ARG A 258 33.25 45.49 29.10
C ARG A 258 34.77 45.70 29.25
N THR A 259 35.59 44.86 28.62
CA THR A 259 37.05 45.01 28.65
C THR A 259 37.57 46.10 27.73
N LYS A 260 36.80 46.49 26.69
CA LYS A 260 37.12 47.64 25.85
C LYS A 260 36.72 48.96 26.51
N ASP A 261 35.60 48.97 27.24
CA ASP A 261 35.15 50.16 27.97
C ASP A 261 36.06 50.48 29.18
N SER A 262 36.77 49.48 29.72
CA SER A 262 37.84 49.71 30.72
C SER A 262 39.16 50.19 30.14
N SER A 263 39.26 50.34 28.80
CA SER A 263 40.40 50.97 28.10
C SER A 263 40.06 52.37 27.55
N SER A 264 39.18 53.09 28.26
CA SER A 264 38.92 54.51 28.02
C SER A 264 40.20 55.34 28.20
N PRO A 265 40.51 56.33 27.34
CA PRO A 265 41.77 57.10 27.31
C PRO A 265 42.04 57.98 28.56
N GLU A 266 41.22 57.85 29.60
CA GLU A 266 41.28 58.64 30.83
C GLU A 266 42.41 58.25 31.79
N VAL A 267 43.05 57.08 31.58
CA VAL A 267 44.23 56.66 32.38
C VAL A 267 45.56 57.17 31.79
N MET A 268 45.60 57.53 30.50
CA MET A 268 46.78 58.17 29.87
C MET A 268 46.85 59.69 30.10
N ALA A 269 45.77 60.31 30.60
CA ALA A 269 45.71 61.75 30.87
C ALA A 269 46.21 62.14 32.29
N LYS A 270 46.53 61.17 33.17
CA LYS A 270 47.06 61.43 34.53
C LYS A 270 48.58 61.34 34.66
N LEU A 271 49.30 61.17 33.55
CA LEU A 271 50.78 61.18 33.49
C LEU A 271 51.36 62.37 32.70
N LYS A 272 50.52 63.33 32.27
CA LYS A 272 50.97 64.47 31.45
C LYS A 272 50.73 65.87 32.06
N THR A 273 50.41 65.94 33.35
CA THR A 273 50.20 67.22 34.07
C THR A 273 50.97 67.32 35.39
N LYS A 274 52.03 66.51 35.58
CA LYS A 274 52.87 66.58 36.78
C LYS A 274 54.34 66.29 36.47
N SER A 275 55.03 67.24 35.84
CA SER A 275 56.51 67.43 35.86
C SER A 275 56.95 68.53 34.88
N SER A 276 56.22 69.66 34.85
CA SER A 276 56.71 70.92 34.30
C SER A 276 56.21 72.03 35.23
N GLU A 277 56.86 72.13 36.39
CA GLU A 277 56.99 73.29 37.29
C GLU A 277 57.49 72.75 38.65
N GLU A 278 58.70 73.20 39.01
CA GLU A 278 59.46 73.04 40.28
C GLU A 278 60.05 71.66 40.65
#